data_AF-A0A7X7VDE8-F1
#
_entry.id   AF-A0A7X7VDE8-F1
#
_cell.length_a   1.000
_cell.length_b   1.000
_cell.length_c   1.000
_cell.angle_alpha   90.00
_cell.angle_beta   90.00
_cell.angle_gamma   90.00
#
_symmetry.space_group_name_H-M   'P 1'
#
loop_
_entity.id
_entity.type
_entity.pdbx_description
1 polymer ?
#
loop_
_entity_poly.entity_id
_entity_poly.type
_entity_poly.pdbx_seq_one_letter_code
_entity_poly.pdbx_strand_id
1 'polypeptide(L)'
;MNHHRPAVLRLALALIAVIAFAAIIPATASAQSQAQVTRADYERVAGLRAKYQPLALDIVDRGGWIGKTSRYWYRKTVAGGSVFWIADAAAKKKAPAFDHVRMAAALSSATGEKFEPLTLPFAVLTFSEDGRSVEFVAAGTRWSCDLSAYKLSKLDLPA
;
A
#
# COMPACT_ATOMS: atom_id res chain seq x y z
N MET A 1 -6.35 86.16 -21.56
CA MET A 1 -5.74 85.82 -20.26
C MET A 1 -6.48 84.65 -19.65
N ASN A 2 -5.71 83.62 -19.29
CA ASN A 2 -5.96 82.54 -18.33
C ASN A 2 -6.92 81.39 -18.70
N HIS A 3 -6.30 80.41 -19.35
CA HIS A 3 -6.63 78.99 -19.38
C HIS A 3 -6.80 78.39 -17.96
N HIS A 4 -7.95 77.75 -17.67
CA HIS A 4 -8.06 76.77 -16.57
C HIS A 4 -9.01 75.59 -16.90
N ARG A 5 -9.01 75.11 -18.15
CA ARG A 5 -9.63 73.82 -18.55
C ARG A 5 -8.72 72.55 -18.55
N PRO A 6 -7.47 72.51 -18.02
CA PRO A 6 -6.67 71.28 -18.11
C PRO A 6 -6.96 70.27 -16.99
N ALA A 7 -7.53 70.68 -15.86
CA ALA A 7 -7.72 69.81 -14.69
C ALA A 7 -8.89 68.82 -14.87
N VAL A 8 -10.02 69.28 -15.42
CA VAL A 8 -11.23 68.47 -15.61
C VAL A 8 -11.02 67.39 -16.68
N LEU A 9 -10.29 67.71 -17.75
CA LEU A 9 -9.96 66.76 -18.83
C LEU A 9 -8.96 65.69 -18.37
N ARG A 10 -8.00 66.05 -17.52
CA ARG A 10 -7.05 65.11 -16.89
C ARG A 10 -7.74 64.17 -15.89
N LEU A 11 -8.72 64.68 -15.13
CA LEU A 11 -9.52 63.86 -14.22
C LEU A 11 -10.42 62.87 -14.98
N ALA A 12 -11.04 63.31 -16.08
CA ALA A 12 -11.91 62.48 -16.91
C ALA A 12 -11.14 61.35 -17.63
N LEU A 13 -9.95 61.65 -18.19
CA LEU A 13 -9.09 60.61 -18.79
C LEU A 13 -8.53 59.62 -17.75
N ALA A 14 -8.18 60.09 -16.55
CA ALA A 14 -7.75 59.21 -15.46
C ALA A 14 -8.88 58.29 -14.98
N LEU A 15 -10.12 58.79 -14.93
CA LEU A 15 -11.30 58.01 -14.57
C LEU A 15 -11.63 56.93 -15.62
N ILE A 16 -11.52 57.26 -16.92
CA ILE A 16 -11.72 56.30 -18.02
C ILE A 16 -10.62 55.22 -18.03
N ALA A 17 -9.37 55.58 -17.73
CA ALA A 17 -8.27 54.62 -17.62
C ALA A 17 -8.45 53.66 -16.42
N VAL A 18 -8.96 54.15 -15.28
CA VAL A 18 -9.28 53.32 -14.11
C VAL A 18 -10.44 52.37 -14.38
N ILE A 19 -11.48 52.82 -15.09
CA ILE A 19 -12.63 51.98 -15.48
C ILE A 19 -12.22 50.92 -16.51
N ALA A 20 -11.38 51.27 -17.48
CA ALA A 20 -10.85 50.31 -18.45
C ALA A 20 -9.91 49.27 -17.82
N PHE A 21 -9.11 49.65 -16.80
CA PHE A 21 -8.27 48.71 -16.06
C PHE A 21 -9.09 47.79 -15.14
N ALA A 22 -10.18 48.28 -14.55
CA ALA A 22 -11.07 47.49 -13.70
C ALA A 22 -11.89 46.43 -14.49
N ALA A 23 -12.15 46.67 -15.78
CA ALA A 23 -12.92 45.75 -16.62
C ALA A 23 -12.11 44.58 -17.22
N ILE A 24 -10.78 44.65 -17.22
CA ILE A 24 -9.90 43.60 -17.79
C ILE A 24 -9.53 42.52 -16.74
N ILE A 25 -9.58 42.87 -15.45
CA ILE A 25 -9.20 41.97 -14.35
C ILE A 25 -10.19 40.81 -14.07
N PRO A 26 -11.53 40.91 -14.30
CA PRO A 26 -12.43 39.81 -13.96
C PRO A 26 -12.33 38.61 -14.93
N ALA A 27 -11.85 38.83 -16.16
CA ALA A 27 -11.88 37.81 -17.21
C ALA A 27 -10.79 36.72 -17.07
N THR A 28 -9.72 36.98 -16.31
CA THR A 28 -8.65 36.01 -16.06
C THR A 28 -8.87 35.19 -14.77
N ALA A 29 -9.79 35.61 -13.89
CA ALA A 29 -10.06 34.93 -12.62
C ALA A 29 -10.89 33.64 -12.78
N SER A 30 -11.68 33.51 -13.84
CA SER A 30 -12.52 32.32 -14.07
C SER A 30 -11.73 31.10 -14.53
N ALA A 31 -10.57 31.29 -15.17
CA ALA A 31 -9.69 30.21 -15.64
C ALA A 31 -8.91 29.51 -14.51
N GLN A 32 -8.79 30.13 -13.33
CA GLN A 32 -8.09 29.54 -12.18
C GLN A 32 -8.98 28.62 -11.33
N SER A 33 -10.28 28.53 -11.62
CA SER A 33 -11.23 27.73 -10.83
C SER A 33 -11.19 26.22 -11.12
N GLN A 34 -10.59 25.79 -12.23
CA GLN A 34 -10.47 24.36 -12.58
C GLN A 34 -9.25 23.66 -11.96
N ALA A 35 -8.41 24.38 -11.22
CA ALA A 35 -7.24 23.83 -10.54
C ALA A 35 -7.47 23.53 -9.04
N GLN A 36 -8.67 23.77 -8.51
CA GLN A 36 -8.96 23.54 -7.10
C GLN A 36 -9.35 22.08 -6.87
N VAL A 37 -8.52 21.33 -6.12
CA VAL A 37 -8.85 19.96 -5.71
C VAL A 37 -10.14 19.98 -4.88
N THR A 38 -11.16 19.28 -5.34
CA THR A 38 -12.48 19.22 -4.69
C THR A 38 -12.61 18.02 -3.76
N ARG A 39 -13.61 18.02 -2.87
CA ARG A 39 -13.97 16.82 -2.08
C ARG A 39 -14.30 15.62 -2.97
N ALA A 40 -14.99 15.85 -4.09
CA ALA A 40 -15.33 14.80 -5.04
C ALA A 40 -14.06 14.15 -5.65
N ASP A 41 -12.98 14.92 -5.83
CA ASP A 41 -11.69 14.38 -6.26
C ASP A 41 -11.08 13.45 -5.21
N TYR A 42 -11.13 13.83 -3.93
CA TYR A 42 -10.70 12.96 -2.82
C TYR A 42 -11.51 11.67 -2.74
N GLU A 43 -12.84 11.75 -2.86
CA GLU A 43 -13.73 10.58 -2.82
C GLU A 43 -13.45 9.62 -3.99
N ARG A 44 -13.18 10.16 -5.19
CA ARG A 44 -12.82 9.38 -6.38
C ARG A 44 -11.50 8.63 -6.23
N VAL A 45 -10.50 9.22 -5.56
CA VAL A 45 -9.20 8.55 -5.33
C VAL A 45 -9.19 7.64 -4.11
N ALA A 46 -10.11 7.83 -3.15
CA ALA A 46 -10.15 7.06 -1.90
C ALA A 46 -10.21 5.54 -2.10
N GLY A 47 -10.90 5.07 -3.15
CA GLY A 47 -11.01 3.64 -3.48
C GLY A 47 -9.97 3.12 -4.48
N LEU A 48 -9.15 4.00 -5.07
CA LEU A 48 -8.31 3.66 -6.22
C LEU A 48 -7.27 2.59 -5.87
N ARG A 49 -6.64 2.72 -4.70
CA ARG A 49 -5.67 1.75 -4.19
C ARG A 49 -6.30 0.38 -3.99
N ALA A 50 -7.43 0.31 -3.29
CA ALA A 50 -8.15 -0.94 -3.05
C ALA A 50 -8.57 -1.63 -4.36
N LYS A 51 -8.92 -0.85 -5.40
CA LYS A 51 -9.31 -1.35 -6.71
C LYS A 51 -8.15 -1.97 -7.50
N TYR A 52 -6.97 -1.33 -7.51
CA TYR A 52 -5.87 -1.76 -8.38
C TYR A 52 -4.80 -2.61 -7.68
N GLN A 53 -4.62 -2.47 -6.37
CA GLN A 53 -3.64 -3.27 -5.61
C GLN A 53 -3.80 -4.79 -5.79
N PRO A 54 -5.02 -5.38 -5.78
CA PRO A 54 -5.17 -6.83 -5.99
C PRO A 54 -4.87 -7.28 -7.43
N LEU A 55 -4.74 -6.35 -8.39
CA LEU A 55 -4.40 -6.67 -9.79
C LEU A 55 -2.89 -6.80 -10.01
N ALA A 56 -2.07 -6.31 -9.09
CA ALA A 56 -0.62 -6.44 -9.17
C ALA A 56 -0.22 -7.84 -8.68
N LEU A 57 -0.18 -8.79 -9.61
CA LEU A 57 0.17 -10.19 -9.34
C LEU A 57 1.68 -10.43 -9.41
N ASP A 58 2.13 -11.47 -8.69
CA ASP A 58 3.53 -11.92 -8.63
C ASP A 58 4.53 -10.86 -8.13
N ILE A 59 4.05 -9.84 -7.42
CA ILE A 59 4.90 -8.86 -6.76
C ILE A 59 5.47 -9.46 -5.49
N VAL A 60 6.79 -9.48 -5.39
CA VAL A 60 7.53 -9.91 -4.20
C VAL A 60 7.63 -8.75 -3.22
N ASP A 61 7.29 -8.96 -1.94
CA ASP A 61 7.22 -7.87 -0.94
C ASP A 61 8.03 -8.11 0.36
N ARG A 62 8.14 -9.35 0.83
CA ARG A 62 8.85 -9.77 2.04
C ARG A 62 9.63 -11.04 1.77
N GLY A 63 10.75 -11.22 2.46
CA GLY A 63 11.54 -12.44 2.36
C GLY A 63 12.75 -12.46 3.29
N GLY A 64 13.43 -13.59 3.35
CA GLY A 64 14.61 -13.79 4.19
C GLY A 64 15.37 -15.08 3.86
N TRP A 65 16.64 -15.11 4.25
CA TRP A 65 17.47 -16.31 4.15
C TRP A 65 17.05 -17.34 5.19
N ILE A 66 17.13 -18.62 4.84
CA ILE A 66 16.85 -19.74 5.74
C ILE A 66 18.17 -20.28 6.29
N GLY A 67 18.43 -20.01 7.57
CA GLY A 67 19.67 -20.41 8.25
C GLY A 67 20.92 -19.93 7.50
N LYS A 68 21.91 -20.81 7.40
CA LYS A 68 23.15 -20.60 6.62
C LYS A 68 23.12 -21.35 5.28
N THR A 69 21.95 -21.43 4.64
CA THR A 69 21.75 -22.19 3.39
C THR A 69 21.62 -21.29 2.15
N SER A 70 21.55 -21.88 0.96
CA SER A 70 21.26 -21.20 -0.31
C SER A 70 19.76 -20.93 -0.54
N ARG A 71 18.92 -21.16 0.47
CA ARG A 71 17.46 -21.06 0.36
C ARG A 71 16.97 -19.72 0.89
N TYR A 72 16.19 -19.03 0.06
CA TYR A 72 15.57 -17.74 0.39
C TYR A 72 14.05 -17.89 0.29
N TRP A 73 13.35 -17.62 1.39
CA TRP A 73 11.89 -17.57 1.37
C TRP A 73 11.44 -16.18 0.94
N TYR A 74 10.32 -16.10 0.24
CA TYR A 74 9.68 -14.85 -0.12
C TYR A 74 8.17 -14.99 -0.19
N ARG A 75 7.47 -13.90 0.10
CA ARG A 75 6.05 -13.73 -0.11
C ARG A 75 5.81 -13.03 -1.43
N LYS A 76 4.81 -13.49 -2.18
CA LYS A 76 4.37 -12.83 -3.40
C LYS A 76 2.85 -12.72 -3.49
N THR A 77 2.36 -11.69 -4.17
CA THR A 77 0.93 -11.52 -4.44
C THR A 77 0.44 -12.52 -5.47
N VAL A 78 -0.80 -12.98 -5.30
CA VAL A 78 -1.55 -13.80 -6.26
C VAL A 78 -3.00 -13.35 -6.27
N ALA A 79 -3.79 -13.81 -7.24
CA ALA A 79 -5.22 -13.55 -7.24
C ALA A 79 -5.85 -14.05 -5.93
N GLY A 80 -6.57 -13.17 -5.23
CA GLY A 80 -7.22 -13.49 -3.95
C GLY A 80 -6.34 -13.36 -2.71
N GLY A 81 -5.05 -13.03 -2.83
CA GLY A 81 -4.21 -12.82 -1.64
C GLY A 81 -2.72 -12.95 -1.91
N SER A 82 -2.04 -13.84 -1.18
CA SER A 82 -0.59 -14.03 -1.31
C SER A 82 -0.16 -15.43 -0.93
N VAL A 83 1.01 -15.83 -1.42
CA VAL A 83 1.62 -17.13 -1.15
C VAL A 83 3.07 -16.97 -0.75
N PHE A 84 3.59 -17.98 -0.06
CA PHE A 84 4.98 -18.06 0.37
C PHE A 84 5.71 -19.12 -0.44
N TRP A 85 6.87 -18.76 -0.97
CA TRP A 85 7.70 -19.60 -1.83
C TRP A 85 9.13 -19.61 -1.30
N ILE A 86 9.88 -20.64 -1.66
CA ILE A 86 11.32 -20.75 -1.46
C ILE A 86 11.98 -20.79 -2.82
N ALA A 87 13.02 -19.97 -2.99
CA ALA A 87 14.00 -20.12 -4.06
C ALA A 87 15.27 -20.76 -3.48
N ASP A 88 15.72 -21.87 -4.08
CA ASP A 88 17.02 -22.47 -3.79
C ASP A 88 17.99 -22.09 -4.91
N ALA A 89 18.95 -21.23 -4.57
CA ALA A 89 19.94 -20.73 -5.52
C ALA A 89 20.91 -21.82 -5.99
N ALA A 90 21.27 -22.77 -5.13
CA ALA A 90 22.18 -23.86 -5.47
C ALA A 90 21.49 -24.86 -6.40
N ALA A 91 20.25 -25.25 -6.07
CA ALA A 91 19.47 -26.18 -6.88
C ALA A 91 18.81 -25.53 -8.11
N LYS A 92 18.81 -24.19 -8.22
CA LYS A 92 18.12 -23.40 -9.25
C LYS A 92 16.63 -23.74 -9.36
N LYS A 93 15.98 -23.97 -8.23
CA LYS A 93 14.57 -24.37 -8.16
C LYS A 93 13.76 -23.43 -7.27
N LYS A 94 12.46 -23.38 -7.55
CA LYS A 94 11.48 -22.65 -6.75
C LYS A 94 10.35 -23.60 -6.38
N ALA A 95 9.85 -23.50 -5.15
CA ALA A 95 8.72 -24.31 -4.67
C ALA A 95 7.91 -23.50 -3.64
N PRO A 96 6.65 -23.88 -3.35
CA PRO A 96 5.94 -23.38 -2.19
C PRO A 96 6.77 -23.58 -0.92
N ALA A 97 6.74 -22.60 -0.02
CA ALA A 97 7.50 -22.64 1.23
C ALA A 97 6.94 -23.69 2.21
N PHE A 98 5.63 -23.92 2.14
CA PHE A 98 4.86 -24.90 2.88
C PHE A 98 3.48 -25.05 2.20
N ASP A 99 2.68 -25.99 2.68
CA ASP A 99 1.29 -26.19 2.28
C ASP A 99 0.39 -25.16 2.99
N HIS A 100 -0.11 -24.18 2.22
CA HIS A 100 -0.96 -23.11 2.74
C HIS A 100 -2.30 -23.61 3.27
N VAL A 101 -2.83 -24.72 2.75
CA VAL A 101 -4.10 -25.31 3.19
C VAL A 101 -3.92 -25.92 4.57
N ARG A 102 -2.87 -26.73 4.76
CA ARG A 102 -2.57 -27.32 6.07
C ARG A 102 -2.20 -26.27 7.11
N MET A 103 -1.48 -25.22 6.72
CA MET A 103 -1.15 -24.10 7.61
C MET A 103 -2.42 -23.36 8.08
N ALA A 104 -3.31 -22.99 7.15
CA ALA A 104 -4.55 -22.31 7.47
C ALA A 104 -5.44 -23.15 8.39
N ALA A 105 -5.56 -24.46 8.11
CA ALA A 105 -6.32 -25.39 8.94
C ALA A 105 -5.74 -25.53 10.35
N ALA A 106 -4.42 -25.72 10.46
CA ALA A 106 -3.74 -25.82 11.75
C ALA A 106 -3.94 -24.55 12.59
N LEU A 107 -3.75 -23.38 11.97
CA LEU A 107 -3.93 -22.09 12.65
C LEU A 107 -5.37 -21.87 13.08
N SER A 108 -6.34 -22.19 12.22
CA SER A 108 -7.76 -22.06 12.54
C SER A 108 -8.15 -22.96 13.71
N SER A 109 -7.62 -24.20 13.73
CA SER A 109 -7.83 -25.11 14.85
C SER A 109 -7.20 -24.63 16.15
N ALA A 110 -6.06 -23.93 16.08
CA ALA A 110 -5.33 -23.47 17.27
C ALA A 110 -5.92 -22.19 17.87
N THR A 111 -6.54 -21.32 17.06
CA THR A 111 -7.12 -20.04 17.51
C THR A 111 -8.63 -20.08 17.68
N GLY A 112 -9.32 -20.99 17.00
CA GLY A 112 -10.79 -20.99 16.89
C GLY A 112 -11.33 -19.97 15.87
N GLU A 113 -10.47 -19.24 15.18
CA GLU A 113 -10.84 -18.31 14.10
C GLU A 113 -10.73 -18.99 12.73
N LYS A 114 -11.45 -18.49 11.73
CA LYS A 114 -11.36 -19.03 10.37
C LYS A 114 -10.27 -18.33 9.57
N PHE A 115 -9.28 -19.08 9.09
CA PHE A 115 -8.26 -18.60 8.16
C PHE A 115 -8.31 -19.33 6.82
N GLU A 116 -8.07 -18.59 5.75
CA GLU A 116 -8.02 -19.12 4.38
C GLU A 116 -6.57 -19.22 3.88
N PRO A 117 -6.25 -20.18 2.98
CA PRO A 117 -4.87 -20.44 2.54
C PRO A 117 -4.16 -19.23 1.91
N LEU A 118 -4.90 -18.37 1.21
CA LEU A 118 -4.34 -17.21 0.51
C LEU A 118 -4.34 -15.93 1.33
N THR A 119 -5.00 -15.92 2.49
CA THR A 119 -5.13 -14.74 3.36
C THR A 119 -4.65 -15.03 4.77
N LEU A 120 -3.56 -15.81 4.88
CA LEU A 120 -2.91 -16.08 6.16
C LEU A 120 -2.60 -14.75 6.89
N PRO A 121 -2.87 -14.66 8.21
CA PRO A 121 -2.84 -13.41 8.97
C PRO A 121 -1.41 -12.97 9.37
N PHE A 122 -0.42 -13.27 8.53
CA PHE A 122 0.96 -12.89 8.71
C PHE A 122 1.63 -12.68 7.35
N ALA A 123 2.53 -11.70 7.28
CA ALA A 123 3.34 -11.42 6.09
C ALA A 123 4.84 -11.69 6.32
N VAL A 124 5.25 -11.83 7.57
CA VAL A 124 6.63 -12.07 8.00
C VAL A 124 6.66 -13.37 8.78
N LEU A 125 7.66 -14.19 8.48
CA LEU A 125 7.94 -15.43 9.18
C LEU A 125 9.46 -15.64 9.27
N THR A 126 9.86 -16.46 10.22
CA THR A 126 11.25 -16.87 10.39
C THR A 126 11.31 -18.39 10.30
N PHE A 127 12.12 -18.92 9.40
CA PHE A 127 12.40 -20.35 9.39
C PHE A 127 13.43 -20.70 10.46
N SER A 128 13.31 -21.89 11.04
CA SER A 128 14.43 -22.51 11.78
C SER A 128 15.64 -22.76 10.86
N GLU A 129 16.82 -22.96 11.46
CA GLU A 129 18.05 -23.15 10.69
C GLU A 129 18.00 -24.33 9.71
N ASP A 130 17.32 -25.42 10.09
CA ASP A 130 17.12 -26.60 9.24
C ASP A 130 15.95 -26.43 8.25
N GLY A 131 15.12 -25.41 8.45
CA GLY A 131 13.94 -25.09 7.65
C GLY A 131 12.77 -26.04 7.87
N ARG A 132 12.74 -26.80 8.99
CA ARG A 132 11.64 -27.73 9.31
C ARG A 132 10.47 -27.06 10.03
N SER A 133 10.69 -25.88 10.59
CA SER A 133 9.66 -25.12 11.29
C SER A 133 9.67 -23.65 10.88
N VAL A 134 8.52 -23.00 11.08
CA VAL A 134 8.36 -21.56 10.86
C VAL A 134 7.76 -20.91 12.10
N GLU A 135 8.30 -19.74 12.43
CA GLU A 135 7.77 -18.86 13.46
C GLU A 135 7.11 -17.64 12.85
N PHE A 136 5.95 -17.26 13.38
CA PHE A 136 5.20 -16.10 12.93
C PHE A 136 4.26 -15.60 14.04
N VAL A 137 3.74 -14.39 13.89
CA VAL A 137 2.72 -13.83 14.80
C VAL A 137 1.38 -13.85 14.10
N ALA A 138 0.37 -14.42 14.74
CA ALA A 138 -1.00 -14.48 14.27
C ALA A 138 -1.97 -14.50 15.45
N ALA A 139 -3.12 -13.82 15.31
CA ALA A 139 -4.12 -13.70 16.38
C ALA A 139 -3.51 -13.26 17.72
N GLY A 140 -2.61 -12.26 17.69
CA GLY A 140 -1.93 -11.72 18.88
C GLY A 140 -0.93 -12.67 19.56
N THR A 141 -0.67 -13.85 18.99
CA THR A 141 0.20 -14.87 19.58
C THR A 141 1.38 -15.17 18.66
N ARG A 142 2.57 -15.38 19.23
CA ARG A 142 3.72 -15.91 18.49
C ARG A 142 3.60 -17.44 18.45
N TRP A 143 3.69 -18.00 17.26
CA TRP A 143 3.57 -19.42 17.02
C TRP A 143 4.86 -19.98 16.45
N SER A 144 5.16 -21.22 16.79
CA SER A 144 6.05 -22.10 16.02
C SER A 144 5.21 -23.20 15.38
N CYS A 145 5.39 -23.43 14.08
CA CYS A 145 4.74 -24.51 13.35
C CYS A 145 5.79 -25.50 12.87
N ASP A 146 5.68 -26.77 13.26
CA ASP A 146 6.39 -27.86 12.58
C ASP A 146 5.76 -28.08 11.19
N LEU A 147 6.54 -28.02 10.11
CA LEU A 147 6.02 -28.11 8.74
C LEU A 147 5.78 -29.53 8.24
N SER A 148 6.18 -30.56 8.99
CA SER A 148 5.89 -31.95 8.64
C SER A 148 4.52 -32.38 9.17
N ALA A 149 4.27 -32.09 10.45
CA ALA A 149 3.05 -32.42 11.16
C ALA A 149 2.00 -31.31 11.10
N TYR A 150 2.39 -30.07 10.82
CA TYR A 150 1.55 -28.86 10.98
C TYR A 150 1.03 -28.71 12.40
N LYS A 151 1.90 -29.00 13.37
CA LYS A 151 1.62 -28.82 14.79
C LYS A 151 2.07 -27.43 15.21
N LEU A 152 1.14 -26.65 15.75
CA LEU A 152 1.40 -25.33 16.31
C LEU A 152 1.69 -25.41 17.81
N SER A 153 2.72 -24.68 18.23
CA SER A 153 3.05 -24.44 19.62
C SER A 153 3.10 -22.95 19.87
N LYS A 154 2.48 -22.49 20.96
CA LYS A 154 2.61 -21.10 21.40
C LYS A 154 4.05 -20.88 21.86
N LEU A 155 4.63 -19.77 21.43
CA LEU A 155 5.89 -19.27 21.93
C LEU A 155 5.61 -18.10 22.85
N ASP A 156 6.36 -17.99 23.94
CA ASP A 156 6.31 -16.80 24.78
C ASP A 156 6.76 -15.59 23.96
N LEU A 157 6.03 -14.48 24.10
CA LEU A 157 6.50 -13.21 23.57
C LEU A 157 7.78 -12.86 24.31
N PRO A 158 8.88 -12.49 23.61
CA PRO A 158 10.06 -11.99 24.32
C PRO A 158 9.65 -10.81 25.20
N ALA A 159 10.15 -10.81 26.44
CA ALA A 159 9.96 -9.75 27.41
C ALA A 159 10.44 -8.39 26.88
#